data_AF-A0A934HEY5-F1
#
_entry.id   AF-A0A934HEY5-F1
#
_cell.length_a   1.000
_cell.length_b   1.000
_cell.length_c   1.000
_cell.angle_alpha   90.00
_cell.angle_beta   90.00
_cell.angle_gamma   90.00
#
_symmetry.space_group_name_H-M   'P 1'
#
loop_
_entity.id
_entity.type
_entity.pdbx_description
1 polymer ?
#
loop_
_entity_poly.entity_id
_entity_poly.type
_entity_poly.pdbx_seq_one_letter_code
_entity_poly.pdbx_strand_id
1 'polypeptide(L)'
;MMDTGSRNANTLNLEQLMQLGIQAARDGNKPSARIFFQQILDVDTQNERAWLGMAAVAETQEERARFLFTVLQINPNNQQAQRELQKLRQKQESSNTQVIRYGFMVLAVVIVLVVVVMLMLLAVG
;
A
#
# COMPACT_ATOMS: atom_id res chain seq x y z
N MET A 1 11.21 12.40 -44.38
CA MET A 1 10.74 11.00 -44.25
C MET A 1 11.11 10.55 -42.84
N MET A 2 10.12 10.46 -41.95
CA MET A 2 10.33 10.34 -40.50
C MET A 2 10.47 8.89 -40.03
N ASP A 3 11.33 8.69 -39.03
CA ASP A 3 11.61 7.47 -38.27
C ASP A 3 10.37 6.86 -37.56
N THR A 4 9.48 6.24 -38.32
CA THR A 4 8.36 5.45 -37.75
C THR A 4 8.81 4.08 -37.24
N GLY A 5 9.98 3.60 -37.63
CA GLY A 5 10.49 2.27 -37.25
C GLY A 5 10.86 2.17 -35.77
N SER A 6 11.61 3.14 -35.24
CA SER A 6 12.17 3.04 -33.88
C SER A 6 11.11 3.25 -32.78
N ARG A 7 10.11 4.12 -33.02
CA ARG A 7 9.02 4.36 -32.05
C ARG A 7 8.11 3.13 -31.89
N ASN A 8 7.81 2.44 -32.99
CA ASN A 8 6.95 1.26 -32.98
C ASN A 8 7.63 0.07 -32.27
N ALA A 9 8.93 -0.12 -32.48
CA ALA A 9 9.70 -1.14 -31.77
C ALA A 9 9.70 -0.91 -30.25
N ASN A 10 9.88 0.34 -29.80
CA ASN A 10 9.81 0.66 -28.38
C ASN A 10 8.41 0.41 -27.80
N THR A 11 7.33 0.80 -28.48
CA THR A 11 5.97 0.52 -27.98
C THR A 11 5.67 -0.97 -27.87
N LEU A 12 6.16 -1.78 -28.81
CA LEU A 12 6.02 -3.23 -28.76
C LEU A 12 6.78 -3.81 -27.57
N ASN A 13 8.00 -3.33 -27.32
CA ASN A 13 8.82 -3.73 -26.19
C ASN A 13 8.18 -3.33 -24.85
N LEU A 14 7.57 -2.15 -24.75
CA LEU A 14 6.90 -1.69 -23.53
C LEU A 14 5.66 -2.52 -23.21
N GLU A 15 4.85 -2.89 -24.21
CA GLU A 15 3.68 -3.75 -23.96
C GLU A 15 4.10 -5.17 -23.58
N GLN A 16 5.19 -5.71 -24.15
CA GLN A 16 5.76 -6.98 -23.72
C GLN A 16 6.24 -6.93 -22.26
N LEU A 17 6.95 -5.86 -21.86
CA LEU A 17 7.34 -5.64 -20.47
C LEU A 17 6.12 -5.53 -19.55
N MET A 18 5.05 -4.86 -20.00
CA MET A 18 3.82 -4.74 -19.23
C MET A 18 3.19 -6.10 -18.98
N GLN A 19 3.12 -6.96 -20.01
CA GLN A 19 2.59 -8.32 -19.90
C GLN A 19 3.44 -9.19 -18.96
N LEU A 20 4.77 -9.13 -19.06
CA LEU A 20 5.69 -9.84 -18.17
C LEU A 20 5.54 -9.37 -16.71
N GLY A 21 5.42 -8.06 -16.50
CA GLY A 21 5.17 -7.48 -15.18
C GLY A 21 3.86 -7.95 -14.56
N ILE A 22 2.77 -7.93 -15.33
CA ILE A 22 1.46 -8.42 -14.88
C ILE A 22 1.53 -9.92 -14.56
N GLN A 23 2.18 -10.71 -15.41
CA GLN A 23 2.29 -12.15 -15.21
C GLN A 23 3.09 -12.47 -13.95
N ALA A 24 4.26 -11.85 -13.77
CA ALA A 24 5.07 -12.01 -12.57
C ALA A 24 4.30 -11.57 -11.31
N ALA A 25 3.50 -10.50 -11.38
CA ALA A 25 2.66 -10.07 -10.26
C ALA A 25 1.58 -11.11 -9.92
N ARG A 26 0.94 -11.72 -10.94
CA ARG A 26 -0.05 -12.79 -10.77
C ARG A 26 0.56 -14.06 -10.18
N ASP A 27 1.78 -14.38 -10.57
CA ASP A 27 2.53 -15.53 -10.06
C ASP A 27 3.10 -15.30 -8.65
N GLY A 28 2.84 -14.14 -8.04
CA GLY A 28 3.32 -13.78 -6.71
C GLY A 28 4.80 -13.34 -6.68
N ASN A 29 5.47 -13.32 -7.84
CA ASN A 29 6.84 -12.85 -7.98
C ASN A 29 6.90 -11.32 -8.06
N LYS A 30 6.66 -10.68 -6.92
CA LYS A 30 6.72 -9.22 -6.76
C LYS A 30 8.07 -8.61 -7.19
N PRO A 31 9.24 -9.21 -6.86
CA PRO A 31 10.53 -8.64 -7.27
C PRO A 31 10.69 -8.55 -8.80
N SER A 32 10.36 -9.60 -9.54
CA SER A 32 10.47 -9.57 -11.01
C SER A 32 9.45 -8.60 -11.61
N ALA A 33 8.22 -8.57 -11.10
CA ALA A 33 7.21 -7.63 -11.57
C ALA A 33 7.64 -6.17 -11.39
N ARG A 34 8.25 -5.85 -10.24
CA ARG A 34 8.81 -4.51 -9.95
C ARG A 34 9.88 -4.13 -10.98
N ILE A 35 10.77 -5.05 -11.35
CA ILE A 35 11.80 -4.80 -12.37
C ILE A 35 11.16 -4.48 -13.72
N PHE A 36 10.17 -5.25 -14.16
CA PHE A 36 9.51 -5.01 -15.44
C PHE A 36 8.76 -3.67 -15.48
N PHE A 37 8.01 -3.33 -14.41
CA PHE A 37 7.34 -2.03 -14.34
C PHE A 37 8.33 -0.86 -14.25
N GLN A 38 9.45 -1.03 -13.54
CA GLN A 38 10.50 -0.01 -13.48
C GLN A 38 11.09 0.27 -14.87
N GLN A 39 11.36 -0.76 -15.67
CA GLN A 39 11.87 -0.57 -17.04
C GLN A 39 10.89 0.21 -17.93
N ILE A 40 9.58 0.04 -17.73
CA ILE A 40 8.57 0.86 -18.43
C ILE A 40 8.66 2.30 -17.95
N LEU A 41 8.76 2.53 -16.64
CA LEU A 41 8.86 3.86 -16.05
C LEU A 41 10.16 4.59 -16.42
N ASP A 42 11.25 3.86 -16.67
CA ASP A 42 12.51 4.44 -17.13
C ASP A 42 12.39 5.04 -18.55
N VAL A 43 11.47 4.50 -19.37
CA VAL A 43 11.15 5.02 -20.71
C VAL A 43 10.02 6.05 -20.66
N ASP A 44 8.98 5.78 -19.89
CA ASP A 44 7.80 6.63 -19.71
C ASP A 44 7.42 6.74 -18.24
N THR A 45 7.97 7.78 -17.59
CA THR A 45 7.72 8.09 -16.18
C THR A 45 6.27 8.51 -15.90
N GLN A 46 5.49 8.84 -16.94
CA GLN A 46 4.09 9.21 -16.83
C GLN A 46 3.15 8.01 -17.09
N ASN A 47 3.69 6.79 -17.21
CA ASN A 47 2.88 5.63 -17.48
C ASN A 47 2.06 5.20 -16.25
N GLU A 48 0.80 5.61 -16.21
CA GLU A 48 -0.14 5.28 -15.13
C GLU A 48 -0.29 3.77 -14.92
N ARG A 49 -0.28 2.97 -16.00
CA ARG A 49 -0.43 1.51 -15.91
C ARG A 49 0.75 0.88 -15.17
N ALA A 50 1.97 1.32 -15.46
CA ALA A 50 3.17 0.84 -14.78
C ALA A 50 3.20 1.27 -13.30
N TRP A 51 2.80 2.51 -12.98
CA TRP A 51 2.66 2.95 -11.59
C TRP A 51 1.57 2.17 -10.82
N LEU A 52 0.44 1.86 -11.45
CA LEU A 52 -0.57 0.96 -10.88
C LEU A 52 -0.01 -0.46 -10.68
N GLY A 53 0.83 -0.93 -11.59
CA GLY A 53 1.57 -2.19 -11.46
C GLY A 53 2.49 -2.19 -10.24
N MET A 54 3.28 -1.12 -10.05
CA MET A 54 4.13 -0.91 -8.88
C MET A 54 3.32 -0.92 -7.57
N ALA A 55 2.15 -0.28 -7.57
CA ALA A 55 1.22 -0.32 -6.43
C ALA A 55 0.72 -1.75 -6.13
N ALA A 56 0.46 -2.57 -7.15
CA ALA A 56 -0.01 -3.93 -6.96
C ALA A 56 1.04 -4.85 -6.32
N VAL A 57 2.33 -4.59 -6.60
CA VAL A 57 3.45 -5.41 -6.12
C VAL A 57 4.20 -4.81 -4.93
N ALA A 58 3.71 -3.68 -4.41
CA ALA A 58 4.24 -3.04 -3.22
C ALA A 58 4.30 -4.01 -2.03
N GLU A 59 5.32 -3.83 -1.19
CA GLU A 59 5.55 -4.64 0.01
C GLU A 59 4.78 -4.07 1.21
N THR A 60 4.70 -2.75 1.30
CA THR A 60 4.03 -2.05 2.39
C THR A 60 2.82 -1.25 1.92
N GLN A 61 1.94 -0.96 2.87
CA GLN A 61 0.75 -0.14 2.64
C GLN A 61 1.15 1.30 2.28
N GLU A 62 2.23 1.81 2.87
CA GLU A 62 2.81 3.14 2.64
C GLU A 62 3.38 3.25 1.23
N GLU A 63 4.14 2.24 0.79
CA GLU A 63 4.70 2.17 -0.57
C GLU A 63 3.56 2.11 -1.60
N ARG A 64 2.55 1.27 -1.35
CA ARG A 64 1.35 1.19 -2.20
C ARG A 64 0.63 2.53 -2.31
N ALA A 65 0.42 3.21 -1.19
CA ALA A 65 -0.24 4.52 -1.17
C ALA A 65 0.57 5.57 -1.95
N ARG A 66 1.90 5.55 -1.83
CA ARG A 66 2.79 6.45 -2.56
C ARG A 66 2.66 6.27 -4.08
N PHE A 67 2.70 5.04 -4.58
CA PHE A 67 2.55 4.79 -6.01
C PHE A 67 1.17 5.19 -6.54
N LEU A 68 0.09 4.89 -5.79
CA LEU A 68 -1.26 5.32 -6.16
C LEU A 68 -1.39 6.85 -6.16
N PHE A 69 -0.72 7.55 -5.25
CA PHE A 69 -0.69 9.00 -5.25
C PHE A 69 0.00 9.55 -6.50
N THR A 70 1.12 8.95 -6.93
CA THR A 70 1.77 9.31 -8.21
C THR A 70 0.82 9.12 -9.40
N VAL A 71 0.06 8.03 -9.45
CA VAL A 71 -0.95 7.82 -10.51
C VAL A 71 -1.97 8.97 -10.52
N LEU A 72 -2.43 9.40 -9.35
CA LEU A 72 -3.39 10.51 -9.23
C LEU A 72 -2.76 11.87 -9.54
N GLN A 73 -1.46 12.04 -9.37
CA GLN A 73 -0.75 13.25 -9.81
C GLN A 73 -0.67 13.32 -11.34
N ILE A 74 -0.44 12.18 -11.99
CA ILE A 74 -0.43 12.09 -13.46
C ILE A 74 -1.84 12.24 -14.02
N ASN A 75 -2.80 11.51 -13.45
CA ASN A 75 -4.20 11.51 -13.84
C ASN A 75 -5.12 11.53 -12.61
N PRO A 76 -5.57 12.73 -12.20
CA PRO A 76 -6.47 12.90 -11.06
C PRO A 76 -7.80 12.14 -11.22
N ASN A 77 -8.22 11.85 -12.46
CA ASN A 77 -9.48 11.18 -12.78
C ASN A 77 -9.35 9.66 -12.81
N ASN A 78 -8.19 9.10 -12.45
CA ASN A 78 -8.00 7.66 -12.44
C ASN A 78 -8.82 7.00 -11.31
N GLN A 79 -10.02 6.54 -11.67
CA GLN A 79 -10.96 5.92 -10.73
C GLN A 79 -10.39 4.68 -10.05
N GLN A 80 -9.51 3.94 -10.71
CA GLN A 80 -8.87 2.76 -10.11
C GLN A 80 -7.97 3.18 -8.95
N ALA A 81 -7.11 4.18 -9.16
CA ALA A 81 -6.23 4.68 -8.11
C ALA A 81 -7.01 5.29 -6.93
N GLN A 82 -8.08 6.04 -7.20
CA GLN A 82 -8.95 6.59 -6.16
C GLN A 82 -9.59 5.49 -5.30
N ARG A 83 -10.19 4.47 -5.94
CA ARG A 83 -10.82 3.35 -5.24
C ARG A 83 -9.81 2.58 -4.39
N GLU A 84 -8.64 2.30 -4.92
CA GLU A 84 -7.59 1.59 -4.18
C GLU A 84 -7.10 2.41 -2.98
N LEU A 85 -6.85 3.71 -3.14
CA LEU A 85 -6.43 4.58 -2.05
C LEU A 85 -7.49 4.68 -0.94
N GLN A 86 -8.78 4.72 -1.30
CA GLN A 86 -9.88 4.72 -0.33
C GLN A 86 -9.90 3.42 0.50
N LYS A 87 -9.70 2.25 -0.13
CA LYS A 87 -9.57 0.98 0.58
C LYS A 87 -8.39 0.98 1.54
N LEU A 88 -7.26 1.60 1.14
CA LEU A 88 -6.09 1.67 2.03
C LEU A 88 -6.37 2.49 3.29
N ARG A 89 -7.10 3.61 3.17
CA ARG A 89 -7.48 4.47 4.30
C ARG A 89 -8.39 3.75 5.30
N GLN A 90 -9.41 3.04 4.82
CA GLN A 90 -10.32 2.26 5.69
C GLN A 90 -9.58 1.16 6.48
N LYS A 91 -8.55 0.55 5.87
CA LYS A 91 -7.72 -0.46 6.54
C LYS A 91 -6.79 0.15 7.60
N GLN A 92 -6.34 1.38 7.42
CA GLN A 92 -5.53 2.09 8.41
C GLN A 92 -6.34 2.47 9.65
N GLU A 93 -7.59 2.94 9.48
CA GLU A 93 -8.47 3.32 10.60
C GLU A 93 -8.84 2.13 11.49
N SER A 94 -9.07 0.96 10.90
CA SER A 94 -9.37 -0.28 11.62
C SER A 94 -8.14 -0.91 12.30
N SER A 95 -6.93 -0.60 11.83
CA SER A 95 -5.66 -1.04 12.45
C SER A 95 -5.23 -0.16 13.64
N ASN A 96 -5.77 1.05 13.79
CA ASN A 96 -5.39 1.99 14.85
C ASN A 96 -6.23 1.88 16.15
N THR A 97 -6.97 0.78 16.32
CA THR A 97 -7.74 0.47 17.55
C THR A 97 -7.03 -0.54 18.47
N GLN A 98 -5.73 -0.79 18.28
CA GLN A 98 -4.98 -1.65 19.21
C GLN A 98 -4.53 -0.89 20.48
N VAL A 99 -4.06 0.35 20.36
CA VAL A 99 -3.53 1.12 21.51
C VAL A 99 -4.61 1.59 22.50
N ILE A 100 -5.83 1.89 22.03
CA ILE A 100 -6.90 2.36 22.91
C ILE A 100 -7.37 1.24 23.85
N ARG A 101 -7.37 -0.03 23.42
CA ARG A 101 -7.83 -1.16 24.24
C ARG A 101 -6.86 -1.51 25.38
N TYR A 102 -5.55 -1.44 25.14
CA TYR A 102 -4.56 -1.72 26.19
C TYR A 102 -4.53 -0.65 27.29
N GLY A 103 -4.75 0.62 26.92
CA GLY A 103 -4.87 1.71 27.91
C GLY A 103 -6.00 1.49 28.91
N PHE A 104 -7.17 1.05 28.44
CA PHE A 104 -8.31 0.75 29.32
C PHE A 104 -8.10 -0.51 30.17
N MET A 105 -7.46 -1.56 29.63
CA MET A 105 -7.18 -2.78 30.41
C MET A 105 -6.22 -2.53 31.57
N VAL A 106 -5.16 -1.75 31.35
CA VAL A 106 -4.20 -1.42 32.43
C VAL A 106 -4.86 -0.60 33.53
N LEU A 107 -5.70 0.37 33.18
CA LEU A 107 -6.42 1.20 34.16
C LEU A 107 -7.37 0.34 35.03
N ALA A 108 -8.11 -0.58 34.42
CA ALA A 108 -9.05 -1.44 35.15
C ALA A 108 -8.34 -2.37 36.16
N VAL A 109 -7.19 -2.95 35.78
CA VAL A 109 -6.40 -3.81 36.68
C VAL A 109 -5.87 -3.04 37.87
N VAL A 110 -5.35 -1.83 37.66
CA VAL A 110 -4.85 -0.97 38.74
C VAL A 110 -5.96 -0.60 39.72
N ILE A 111 -7.14 -0.21 39.23
CA ILE A 111 -8.28 0.12 40.09
C ILE A 111 -8.67 -1.08 40.95
N VAL A 112 -8.78 -2.28 40.37
CA VAL A 112 -9.13 -3.49 41.12
C VAL A 112 -8.10 -3.81 42.20
N LEU A 113 -6.81 -3.72 41.89
CA LEU A 113 -5.74 -3.95 42.87
C LEU A 113 -5.82 -2.95 44.03
N VAL A 114 -6.05 -1.67 43.73
CA VAL A 114 -6.18 -0.61 44.76
C VAL A 114 -7.38 -0.88 45.67
N VAL A 115 -8.53 -1.26 45.10
CA VAL A 115 -9.74 -1.59 45.89
C VAL A 115 -9.51 -2.81 46.79
N VAL A 116 -8.86 -3.86 46.28
CA VAL A 116 -8.56 -5.07 47.07
C VAL A 116 -7.63 -4.75 48.24
N VAL A 117 -6.57 -3.97 48.00
CA VAL A 117 -5.65 -3.55 49.07
C VAL A 117 -6.36 -2.69 50.11
N MET A 118 -7.22 -1.76 49.69
CA MET A 118 -8.00 -0.93 50.60
C MET A 118 -8.94 -1.77 51.47
N LEU A 119 -9.63 -2.75 50.89
CA LEU A 119 -10.51 -3.66 51.64
C LEU A 119 -9.74 -4.53 52.64
N MET A 120 -8.55 -5.01 52.28
CA MET A 120 -7.69 -5.76 53.21
C MET A 120 -7.23 -4.88 54.39
N LEU A 121 -6.84 -3.63 54.14
CA LEU A 121 -6.43 -2.71 55.20
C LEU A 121 -7.58 -2.41 56.17
N LEU A 122 -8.81 -2.29 55.68
CA LEU A 122 -10.00 -2.09 56.50
C LEU A 122 -10.38 -3.35 57.32
N ALA A 123 -10.06 -4.55 56.84
CA ALA A 123 -10.37 -5.79 57.54
C ALA A 123 -9.37 -6.14 58.65
N VAL A 124 -8.18 -5.53 58.64
CA VAL A 124 -7.07 -5.83 59.56
C VAL A 124 -6.92 -4.79 60.68
N GLY A 125 -7.58 -3.63 60.58
CA GLY A 125 -7.61 -2.59 61.62
C GLY A 125 -8.87 -2.66 62.48
#